data_AF-A0A953AVV8-F1
#
_entry.id   AF-A0A953AVV8-F1
#
_cell.length_a   1.000
_cell.length_b   1.000
_cell.length_c   1.000
_cell.angle_alpha   90.00
_cell.angle_beta   90.00
_cell.angle_gamma   90.00
#
_symmetry.space_group_name_H-M   'P 1'
#
loop_
_entity.id
_entity.type
_entity.pdbx_description
1 polymer ?
#
loop_
_entity_poly.entity_id
_entity_poly.type
_entity_poly.pdbx_seq_one_letter_code
_entity_poly.pdbx_strand_id
1 'polypeptide(L)'
;MGGRCVIGVDGGTESLRAGVIDLEAGPLGFASEAYPTRFPNPGWAEQSPADWWRALGVAVPKALAAAGAAPPGGAPPRTAPPSCRGG
;
A
#
# COMPACT_ATOMS: atom_id res chain seq x y z
N MET A 1 -9.68 -13.34 -11.71
CA MET A 1 -8.30 -12.88 -11.48
C MET A 1 -7.72 -13.68 -10.33
N GLY A 2 -6.62 -14.38 -10.55
CA GLY A 2 -6.00 -15.28 -9.58
C GLY A 2 -4.50 -15.42 -9.86
N GLY A 3 -3.84 -14.29 -10.15
CA GLY A 3 -2.41 -14.21 -10.40
C GLY A 3 -1.62 -14.11 -9.10
N ARG A 4 -0.32 -14.44 -9.17
CA ARG A 4 0.60 -14.22 -8.05
C ARG A 4 0.84 -12.72 -7.93
N CYS A 5 0.48 -12.16 -6.79
CA CYS A 5 0.77 -10.77 -6.45
C CYS A 5 1.95 -10.69 -5.47
N VAL A 6 2.72 -9.62 -5.59
CA VAL A 6 3.75 -9.22 -4.64
C VAL A 6 3.41 -7.84 -4.06
N ILE A 7 3.86 -7.59 -2.84
CA ILE A 7 3.80 -6.25 -2.25
C ILE A 7 5.21 -5.68 -2.13
N GLY A 8 5.43 -4.53 -2.75
CA GLY A 8 6.63 -3.73 -2.56
C GLY A 8 6.40 -2.72 -1.44
N VAL A 9 7.42 -2.53 -0.60
CA VAL A 9 7.45 -1.50 0.44
C VAL A 9 8.70 -0.65 0.22
N ASP A 10 8.51 0.66 0.20
CA ASP A 10 9.57 1.65 0.03
C ASP A 10 9.51 2.66 1.19
N GLY A 11 10.55 2.68 2.01
CA GLY A 11 10.69 3.59 3.16
C GLY A 11 11.51 4.80 2.78
N GLY A 12 10.87 5.94 2.55
CA GLY A 12 11.51 7.19 2.19
C GLY A 12 11.84 8.09 3.39
N THR A 13 12.34 9.29 3.11
CA THR A 13 12.70 10.25 4.17
C THR A 13 11.48 10.85 4.88
N GLU A 14 10.29 10.88 4.27
CA GLU A 14 9.12 11.56 4.86
C GLU A 14 7.86 10.69 4.87
N SER A 15 7.94 9.51 4.25
CA SER A 15 6.79 8.61 4.12
C SER A 15 7.24 7.20 3.79
N LEU A 16 6.35 6.23 4.05
CA LEU A 16 6.47 4.87 3.57
C LEU A 16 5.37 4.59 2.56
N ARG A 17 5.77 4.05 1.41
CA ARG A 17 4.90 3.66 0.31
C ARG A 17 4.79 2.14 0.25
N ALA A 18 3.57 1.66 -0.02
CA ALA A 18 3.29 0.27 -0.33
C ALA A 18 2.64 0.18 -1.72
N GLY A 19 2.98 -0.87 -2.47
CA GLY A 19 2.44 -1.13 -3.80
C GLY A 19 2.16 -2.61 -4.02
N VAL A 20 0.96 -2.95 -4.46
CA VAL A 20 0.58 -4.31 -4.86
C VAL A 20 0.74 -4.43 -6.37
N ILE A 21 1.49 -5.43 -6.78
CA ILE A 21 1.83 -5.68 -8.19
C ILE A 21 1.47 -7.13 -8.50
N ASP A 22 0.65 -7.34 -9.52
CA ASP A 22 0.45 -8.64 -10.13
C ASP A 22 1.58 -8.89 -11.13
N LEU A 23 2.16 -10.10 -11.12
CA LEU A 23 3.31 -10.42 -11.95
C LEU A 23 2.99 -10.49 -13.45
N GLU A 24 1.71 -10.57 -13.82
CA GLU A 24 1.25 -10.64 -15.22
C GLU A 24 0.54 -9.36 -15.62
N ALA A 25 -0.31 -8.80 -14.76
CA ALA A 25 -1.12 -7.61 -15.04
C ALA A 25 -0.44 -6.28 -14.66
N GLY A 26 0.66 -6.33 -13.91
CA GLY A 26 1.39 -5.15 -13.47
C GLY A 26 0.80 -4.51 -12.21
N PRO A 27 0.98 -3.19 -11.99
CA PRO A 27 0.59 -2.53 -10.75
C PRO A 27 -0.93 -2.53 -10.56
N LEU A 28 -1.38 -2.98 -9.39
CA LEU A 28 -2.80 -3.04 -9.03
C LEU A 28 -3.23 -1.90 -8.11
N GLY A 29 -2.37 -1.46 -7.19
CA GLY A 29 -2.71 -0.41 -6.24
C GLY A 29 -1.53 0.05 -5.42
N PHE A 30 -1.53 1.34 -5.05
CA PHE A 30 -0.50 1.96 -4.24
C PHE A 30 -1.12 2.78 -3.12
N ALA A 31 -0.39 2.90 -2.03
CA ALA A 31 -0.69 3.85 -0.97
C ALA A 31 0.61 4.36 -0.34
N SER A 32 0.53 5.49 0.35
CA SER A 32 1.65 6.02 1.12
C SER A 32 1.13 6.63 2.42
N GLU A 33 1.95 6.57 3.45
CA GLU A 33 1.66 7.14 4.77
C GLU A 33 2.87 7.96 5.21
N ALA A 34 2.64 9.24 5.50
CA ALA A 34 3.67 10.14 5.97
C ALA A 34 4.01 9.89 7.45
N TYR A 35 5.23 10.24 7.84
CA TYR A 35 5.68 10.27 9.22
C TYR A 35 6.60 11.46 9.48
N PRO A 36 6.70 11.91 10.75
CA PRO A 36 7.59 13.00 11.09
C PRO A 36 9.05 12.61 10.88
N THR A 37 9.79 13.52 10.27
CA THR A 37 11.25 13.48 10.18
C THR A 37 11.79 14.78 10.75
N ARG A 38 12.75 14.66 11.66
CA ARG A 38 13.37 15.79 12.34
C ARG A 38 14.70 16.11 11.66
N PHE A 39 14.98 17.40 11.52
CA PHE A 39 16.21 17.92 10.92
C PHE A 39 16.92 18.82 11.95
N PRO A 40 17.47 18.26 13.05
CA PRO A 40 18.01 19.07 14.14
C PRO A 40 19.31 19.81 13.74
N ASN A 41 20.04 19.29 12.76
CA ASN A 41 21.28 19.88 12.25
C ASN A 41 21.28 19.83 10.71
N PRO A 42 22.04 20.73 10.04
CA PRO A 42 22.21 20.67 8.59
C PRO A 42 22.72 19.30 8.12
N GLY A 43 22.03 18.71 7.15
CA GLY A 43 22.37 17.40 6.57
C GLY A 43 21.91 16.18 7.39
N TRP A 44 21.25 16.38 8.54
CA TRP A 44 20.73 15.28 9.36
C TRP A 44 19.26 15.03 9.08
N ALA A 45 18.85 13.75 9.07
CA ALA A 45 17.46 13.33 9.07
C ALA A 45 17.26 12.26 10.14
N GLU A 46 16.53 12.60 11.20
CA GLU A 46 16.22 11.70 12.32
C GLU A 46 14.76 11.25 12.26
N GLN A 47 14.55 9.96 12.44
CA GLN A 47 13.23 9.31 12.37
C GLN A 47 13.07 8.29 13.50
N SER A 48 11.83 8.02 13.88
CA SER A 48 11.51 6.96 14.84
C SER A 48 11.21 5.64 14.12
N PRO A 49 11.83 4.52 14.52
CA PRO A 49 11.45 3.20 14.00
C PRO A 49 9.98 2.84 14.26
N ALA A 50 9.41 3.36 15.35
CA ALA A 50 7.99 3.16 15.66
C ALA A 50 7.07 3.85 14.65
N ASP A 51 7.49 5.00 14.11
CA ASP A 51 6.73 5.72 13.09
C ASP A 51 6.75 4.98 11.75
N TRP A 52 7.88 4.34 11.40
CA TRP A 52 7.94 3.46 10.23
C TRP A 52 7.00 2.27 10.37
N TRP A 53 6.98 1.62 11.54
CA TRP A 53 6.10 0.48 11.80
C TRP A 53 4.63 0.87 11.72
N ARG A 54 4.25 2.00 12.32
CA ARG A 54 2.90 2.58 12.21
C ARG A 54 2.56 2.84 10.74
N ALA A 55 3.46 3.49 10.00
CA ALA A 55 3.22 3.85 8.61
C ALA A 55 3.08 2.62 7.71
N LEU A 56 3.87 1.58 7.95
CA LEU A 56 3.74 0.27 7.28
C LEU A 56 2.35 -0.34 7.52
N GLY A 57 1.92 -0.36 8.78
CA GLY A 57 0.61 -0.87 9.20
C GLY A 57 -0.58 -0.11 8.62
N VAL A 58 -0.36 1.11 8.10
CA VAL A 58 -1.38 1.92 7.43
C VAL A 58 -1.28 1.82 5.91
N ALA A 59 -0.07 1.93 5.35
CA ALA A 59 0.16 1.94 3.90
C ALA A 59 -0.18 0.59 3.26
N VAL A 60 0.18 -0.53 3.89
CA VAL A 60 -0.07 -1.87 3.33
C VAL A 60 -1.56 -2.18 3.19
N PRO A 61 -2.41 -2.03 4.24
CA PRO A 61 -3.85 -2.24 4.09
C PRO A 61 -4.50 -1.29 3.09
N LYS A 62 -4.06 -0.01 3.05
CA LYS A 62 -4.55 0.95 2.04
C LYS A 62 -4.21 0.51 0.62
N ALA A 63 -2.99 0.00 0.38
CA ALA A 63 -2.56 -0.48 -0.93
C ALA A 63 -3.33 -1.75 -1.35
N LEU A 64 -3.58 -2.68 -0.43
CA LEU A 64 -4.41 -3.87 -0.67
C LEU A 64 -5.86 -3.48 -1.03
N ALA A 65 -6.45 -2.55 -0.27
CA ALA A 65 -7.78 -2.03 -0.56
C ALA A 65 -7.84 -1.35 -1.93
N ALA A 66 -6.84 -0.54 -2.28
CA ALA A 66 -6.74 0.11 -3.59
C ALA A 66 -6.59 -0.90 -4.74
N ALA A 67 -5.89 -2.01 -4.50
CA ALA A 67 -5.73 -3.10 -5.47
C ALA A 67 -6.98 -4.00 -5.62
N GLY A 68 -8.01 -3.79 -4.81
CA GLY A 68 -9.16 -4.70 -4.73
C GLY A 68 -8.79 -6.09 -4.20
N ALA A 69 -7.62 -6.24 -3.60
CA ALA A 69 -7.13 -7.48 -3.04
C ALA A 69 -7.58 -7.61 -1.59
N ALA A 70 -8.20 -8.74 -1.24
CA ALA A 70 -8.40 -9.06 0.17
C ALA A 70 -7.05 -9.48 0.80
N PRO A 71 -6.79 -9.11 2.06
CA PRO A 71 -5.66 -9.66 2.79
C PRO A 71 -5.80 -11.20 2.87
N PRO A 72 -4.69 -11.95 2.95
CA PRO A 72 -4.75 -13.40 3.10
C PRO A 72 -5.57 -13.77 4.36
N GLY A 73 -6.66 -14.51 4.17
CA GLY A 73 -7.62 -14.87 5.22
C GLY A 73 -8.83 -13.94 5.38
N GLY A 74 -8.87 -12.80 4.68
CA GLY A 74 -10.05 -11.95 4.57
C GLY A 74 -10.95 -12.40 3.43
N ALA A 75 -12.28 -12.38 3.64
CA ALA A 75 -13.22 -12.59 2.55
C ALA A 75 -12.96 -11.57 1.42
N PRO A 76 -13.02 -11.97 0.14
CA PRO A 76 -12.85 -11.04 -0.96
C PRO A 76 -13.85 -9.88 -0.81
N PRO A 77 -13.46 -8.62 -1.13
CA PRO A 77 -14.44 -7.56 -1.22
C PRO A 77 -15.51 -8.01 -2.20
N ARG A 78 -16.79 -7.96 -1.79
CA ARG A 78 -17.92 -8.28 -2.65
C ARG A 78 -17.92 -7.27 -3.80
N THR A 79 -17.26 -7.60 -4.90
CA THR A 79 -17.40 -6.86 -6.14
C THR A 79 -18.85 -7.05 -6.58
N ALA A 80 -19.61 -5.96 -6.64
CA ALA A 80 -20.86 -5.98 -7.37
C ALA A 80 -20.53 -6.38 -8.82
N PRO A 81 -21.30 -7.28 -9.45
CA PRO A 81 -21.07 -7.63 -10.84
C PRO A 81 -21.14 -6.36 -11.70
N PRO A 82 -20.39 -6.27 -12.82
CA PRO A 82 -20.60 -5.19 -13.77
C PRO A 82 -22.07 -5.22 -14.16
N SER A 83 -22.81 -4.19 -13.78
CA SER A 83 -24.19 -4.00 -14.21
C SER A 83 -24.19 -4.12 -15.72
N CYS A 84 -24.89 -5.11 -16.24
CA CYS A 84 -25.20 -5.23 -17.65
C CYS A 84 -25.76 -3.88 -18.12
N ARG A 85 -24.95 -3.09 -18.83
CA ARG A 85 -25.42 -1.92 -19.57
C ARG A 85 -26.09 -2.48 -20.82
N GLY A 86 -27.38 -2.77 -20.70
CA GLY A 86 -28.28 -2.86 -21.84
C GLY A 86 -28.58 -1.45 -22.36
N GLY A 87 -28.70 -1.33 -23.68
CA GLY A 87 -29.00 -0.10 -24.41
C GLY A 87 -28.18 -0.02 -25.69
#